data_AF-A0A9W6X9G5-F1
#
_entry.id   AF-A0A9W6X9G5-F1
#
_cell.length_a   1.000
_cell.length_b   1.000
_cell.length_c   1.000
_cell.angle_alpha   90.00
_cell.angle_beta   90.00
_cell.angle_gamma   90.00
#
_symmetry.space_group_name_H-M   'P 1'
#
loop_
_entity.id
_entity.type
_entity.pdbx_description
1 polymer ?
#
loop_
_entity_poly.entity_id
_entity_poly.type
_entity_poly.pdbx_seq_one_letter_code
_entity_poly.pdbx_strand_id
1 'polypeptide(L)'
;MNDQIPNIHAIMSQHLTMDLRQKDVKVRVLNYFDRFDELVEGYGLSIALDGNDKLKCKLLTENLRVLKNKSSSIKTYCEDSCFETV
;
A
#
# COMPACT_ATOMS: atom_id res chain seq x y z
N MET A 1 -5.78 1.54 28.65
CA MET A 1 -6.08 1.05 27.29
C MET A 1 -4.81 0.38 26.80
N ASN A 2 -4.90 -0.76 26.11
CA ASN A 2 -3.71 -1.38 25.53
C ASN A 2 -3.19 -0.43 24.44
N ASP A 3 -2.13 0.30 24.73
CA ASP A 3 -1.34 1.09 23.77
C ASP A 3 -0.56 0.18 22.81
N GLN A 4 -1.21 -0.89 22.36
CA GLN A 4 -0.64 -1.76 21.35
C GLN A 4 -0.73 -1.03 20.02
N ILE A 5 0.38 -0.40 19.66
CA ILE A 5 0.65 0.07 18.31
C ILE A 5 0.23 -1.06 17.36
N PRO A 6 -0.77 -0.83 16.50
CA PRO A 6 -1.26 -1.87 15.59
C PRO A 6 -0.08 -2.40 14.76
N ASN A 7 -0.01 -3.73 14.58
CA ASN A 7 1.03 -4.31 13.75
C ASN A 7 0.74 -3.98 12.27
N ILE A 8 1.24 -2.83 11.82
CA ILE A 8 1.04 -2.26 10.49
C ILE A 8 1.35 -3.29 9.40
N HIS A 9 2.47 -4.02 9.54
CA HIS A 9 2.87 -5.03 8.57
C HIS A 9 1.86 -6.17 8.48
N ALA A 10 1.33 -6.64 9.61
CA ALA A 10 0.32 -7.69 9.62
C ALA A 10 -1.01 -7.23 9.00
N ILE A 11 -1.47 -6.02 9.34
CA ILE A 11 -2.71 -5.43 8.80
C ILE A 11 -2.59 -5.28 7.28
N MET A 12 -1.50 -4.67 6.81
CA MET A 12 -1.27 -4.48 5.38
C MET A 12 -1.16 -5.82 4.66
N SER A 13 -0.40 -6.78 5.20
CA SER A 13 -0.28 -8.12 4.60
C SER A 13 -1.59 -8.89 4.50
N GLN A 14 -2.53 -8.67 5.41
CA GLN A 14 -3.81 -9.38 5.41
C GLN A 14 -4.86 -8.68 4.54
N HIS A 15 -4.89 -7.35 4.54
CA HIS A 15 -5.99 -6.59 3.95
C HIS A 15 -5.62 -5.91 2.64
N LEU A 16 -4.35 -5.52 2.44
CA LEU A 16 -3.89 -4.81 1.25
C LEU A 16 -3.58 -5.78 0.11
N THR A 17 -4.63 -6.24 -0.55
CA THR A 17 -4.56 -7.15 -1.70
C THR A 17 -5.10 -6.49 -2.97
N MET A 18 -4.46 -6.79 -4.10
CA MET A 18 -4.89 -6.27 -5.40
C MET A 18 -5.99 -7.15 -6.00
N ASP A 19 -7.07 -6.54 -6.48
CA ASP A 19 -8.14 -7.27 -7.15
C ASP A 19 -7.75 -7.64 -8.59
N LEU A 20 -7.26 -8.86 -8.77
CA LEU A 20 -6.86 -9.40 -10.07
C LEU A 20 -8.04 -9.64 -11.03
N ARG A 21 -9.28 -9.54 -10.57
CA ARG A 21 -10.47 -9.64 -11.42
C ARG A 21 -10.68 -8.37 -12.25
N GLN A 22 -10.13 -7.24 -11.79
CA GLN A 22 -10.17 -5.99 -12.55
C GLN A 22 -9.26 -6.09 -13.78
N LYS A 23 -9.83 -5.98 -14.97
CA LYS A 23 -9.12 -6.14 -16.25
C LYS A 23 -8.22 -4.95 -16.55
N ASP A 24 -8.68 -3.75 -16.23
CA ASP A 24 -7.90 -2.53 -16.44
C ASP A 24 -6.78 -2.41 -15.39
N VAL A 25 -5.53 -2.39 -15.87
CA VAL A 25 -4.35 -2.28 -15.01
C VAL A 25 -4.34 -0.97 -14.23
N LYS A 26 -4.73 0.15 -14.85
CA LYS A 26 -4.74 1.46 -14.21
C LYS A 26 -5.75 1.50 -13.08
N VAL A 27 -7.00 1.09 -13.35
CA VAL A 27 -8.05 1.06 -12.33
C VAL A 27 -7.68 0.12 -11.19
N ARG A 28 -7.07 -1.04 -11.52
CA ARG A 28 -6.62 -1.99 -10.51
C ARG A 28 -5.54 -1.43 -9.58
N VAL A 29 -4.65 -0.60 -10.12
CA VAL A 29 -3.61 0.09 -9.35
C VAL A 29 -4.20 1.22 -8.52
N LEU A 30 -5.09 2.04 -9.07
CA LEU A 30 -5.77 3.10 -8.33
C LEU A 30 -6.55 2.52 -7.14
N ASN A 31 -7.38 1.50 -7.38
CA ASN A 31 -8.11 0.81 -6.32
C ASN A 31 -7.19 0.20 -5.25
N TYR A 32 -5.93 -0.13 -5.60
CA TYR A 32 -4.96 -0.64 -4.64
C TYR A 32 -4.43 0.46 -3.71
N PHE A 33 -4.21 1.66 -4.24
CA PHE A 33 -3.86 2.84 -3.45
C PHE A 33 -5.03 3.34 -2.59
N ASP A 34 -6.23 3.43 -3.16
CA ASP A 34 -7.44 3.81 -2.40
C ASP A 34 -7.62 2.89 -1.19
N ARG A 35 -7.40 1.58 -1.38
CA ARG A 35 -7.49 0.58 -0.31
C ARG A 35 -6.38 0.70 0.72
N PHE A 36 -5.20 1.21 0.35
CA PHE A 36 -4.14 1.53 1.30
C PHE A 36 -4.59 2.69 2.20
N ASP A 37 -5.07 3.78 1.61
CA ASP A 37 -5.53 4.95 2.36
C ASP A 37 -6.72 4.59 3.28
N GLU A 38 -7.68 3.80 2.79
CA GLU A 38 -8.78 3.26 3.61
C GLU A 38 -8.27 2.46 4.83
N LEU A 39 -7.22 1.65 4.67
CA LEU A 39 -6.62 0.90 5.79
C LEU A 39 -5.85 1.81 6.74
N VAL A 40 -5.17 2.82 6.21
CA VAL A 40 -4.45 3.80 7.03
C VAL A 40 -5.43 4.58 7.90
N GLU A 41 -6.52 5.08 7.32
CA GLU A 41 -7.55 5.81 8.06
C GLU A 41 -8.35 4.88 8.99
N GLY A 42 -8.81 3.73 8.48
CA GLY A 42 -9.68 2.81 9.22
C GLY A 42 -9.02 2.16 10.44
N TYR A 43 -7.70 1.98 10.42
CA TYR A 43 -6.93 1.48 11.56
C TYR A 43 -6.19 2.58 12.33
N GLY A 44 -6.38 3.85 11.98
CA GLY A 44 -5.72 4.98 12.65
C GLY A 44 -4.20 4.98 12.49
N LEU A 45 -3.69 4.38 11.41
CA LEU A 45 -2.26 4.25 11.14
C LEU A 45 -1.64 5.55 10.63
N SER A 46 -2.47 6.57 10.35
CA SER A 46 -2.01 7.87 9.86
C SER A 46 -0.89 8.43 10.74
N ILE A 47 -1.03 8.37 12.07
CA ILE A 47 0.00 8.86 13.02
C ILE A 47 1.31 8.05 12.91
N ALA A 48 1.21 6.73 12.70
CA ALA A 48 2.38 5.86 12.63
C ALA A 48 3.09 5.92 11.26
N LEU A 49 2.37 6.34 10.22
CA LEU A 49 2.86 6.50 8.86
C LEU A 49 3.14 7.96 8.51
N ASP A 50 2.78 8.91 9.37
CA ASP A 50 2.94 10.34 9.13
C ASP A 50 4.41 10.69 8.93
N GLY A 51 4.71 11.40 7.84
CA GLY A 51 6.08 11.74 7.43
C GLY A 51 7.02 10.55 7.16
N ASN A 52 6.55 9.30 7.19
CA ASN A 52 7.38 8.11 6.98
C ASN A 52 7.12 7.47 5.61
N ASP A 53 7.40 8.23 4.56
CA ASP A 53 7.13 7.81 3.17
C ASP A 53 7.93 6.55 2.81
N LYS A 54 9.14 6.40 3.34
CA LYS A 54 9.93 5.16 3.18
C LYS A 54 9.19 3.92 3.67
N LEU A 55 8.50 4.01 4.82
CA LEU A 55 7.69 2.91 5.34
C LEU A 55 6.44 2.68 4.48
N LYS A 56 5.74 3.73 4.07
CA LYS A 56 4.59 3.63 3.14
C LYS A 56 4.97 2.89 1.86
N CYS A 57 6.06 3.32 1.22
CA CYS A 57 6.58 2.72 -0.01
C CYS A 57 7.01 1.26 0.18
N LYS A 58 7.61 0.94 1.34
CA LYS A 58 7.96 -0.43 1.68
C LYS A 58 6.71 -1.31 1.82
N LEU A 59 5.67 -0.84 2.50
CA LEU A 59 4.42 -1.59 2.67
C LEU A 59 3.71 -1.83 1.34
N LEU A 60 3.62 -0.80 0.49
CA LEU A 60 3.06 -0.93 -0.86
C LEU A 60 3.87 -1.94 -1.69
N THR A 61 5.21 -1.82 -1.70
CA THR A 61 6.08 -2.69 -2.51
C THR A 61 6.12 -4.14 -2.02
N GLU A 62 6.09 -4.37 -0.69
CA GLU A 62 6.08 -5.71 -0.11
C GLU A 62 4.78 -6.47 -0.41
N ASN A 63 3.64 -5.77 -0.38
CA ASN A 63 2.35 -6.36 -0.71
C ASN A 63 2.15 -6.51 -2.23
N LEU A 64 2.79 -5.66 -3.04
CA LEU A 64 2.91 -5.84 -4.48
C LEU A 64 3.86 -6.97 -4.89
N ARG A 65 4.83 -7.35 -4.05
CA ARG A 65 5.81 -8.40 -4.35
C ARG A 65 5.15 -9.75 -4.64
N VAL A 66 3.96 -9.98 -4.09
CA VAL A 66 3.12 -11.15 -4.40
C VAL A 66 2.68 -11.17 -5.88
N LEU A 67 2.67 -10.00 -6.54
CA LEU A 67 2.30 -9.81 -7.95
C LEU A 67 3.48 -9.80 -8.92
N LYS A 68 4.70 -10.07 -8.45
CA LYS A 68 5.96 -10.02 -9.23
C LYS A 68 5.96 -10.78 -10.56
N ASN A 69 4.95 -11.62 -10.82
CA ASN A 69 4.84 -12.33 -12.08
C ASN A 69 4.09 -11.58 -13.20
N LYS A 70 3.52 -10.36 -13.00
CA LYS A 70 2.61 -9.81 -14.04
C LYS A 70 2.60 -8.31 -14.40
N SER A 71 3.24 -7.36 -13.71
CA SER A 71 3.20 -5.96 -14.20
C SER A 71 4.37 -5.07 -13.74
N SER A 72 5.28 -4.79 -14.68
CA SER A 72 6.37 -3.79 -14.55
C SER A 72 5.85 -2.37 -14.30
N SER A 73 4.68 -2.02 -14.82
CA SER A 73 4.10 -0.67 -14.72
C SER A 73 3.71 -0.26 -13.30
N ILE A 74 3.39 -1.22 -12.43
CA ILE A 74 2.97 -0.94 -11.05
C ILE A 74 4.16 -0.55 -10.18
N LYS A 75 5.32 -1.15 -10.46
CA LYS A 75 6.59 -0.83 -9.79
C LYS A 75 7.00 0.61 -10.10
N THR A 76 6.95 1.00 -11.37
CA THR A 76 7.26 2.37 -11.81
C THR A 76 6.30 3.38 -11.20
N TYR A 77 4.98 3.13 -11.20
CA TYR A 77 4.02 4.06 -10.61
C TYR A 77 4.16 4.19 -9.08
N CYS A 78 4.41 3.09 -8.36
CA CYS A 78 4.75 3.16 -6.93
C CYS A 78 6.07 3.89 -6.68
N GLU A 79 7.10 3.66 -7.50
CA GLU A 79 8.39 4.34 -7.39
C GLU A 79 8.24 5.84 -7.67
N ASP A 80 7.47 6.24 -8.68
CA ASP A 80 7.21 7.63 -9.07
C ASP A 80 6.33 8.38 -8.05
N SER A 81 5.19 7.80 -7.64
CA SER A 81 4.32 8.40 -6.60
C SER A 81 4.98 8.46 -5.22
N CYS A 82 5.92 7.55 -4.93
CA CYS A 82 6.75 7.63 -3.72
C CYS A 82 7.88 8.66 -3.82
N PHE A 83 8.37 8.97 -5.02
CA PHE A 83 9.46 9.93 -5.23
C PHE A 83 8.98 11.37 -5.32
N GLU A 84 7.74 11.64 -5.72
CA GLU A 84 7.21 13.02 -5.80
C GLU A 84 7.00 13.70 -4.44
N THR A 85 7.28 13.03 -3.31
CA THR A 85 7.19 13.61 -1.94
C THR A 85 8.56 13.79 -1.26
N VAL A 86 9.66 13.86 -2.02
CA VAL A 86 10.99 14.28 -1.50
C VAL A 86 11.46 15.57 -2.15
#